data_AF-A0A814RW53-F1
#
_entry.id   AF-A0A814RW53-F1
#
_cell.length_a   1.000
_cell.length_b   1.000
_cell.length_c   1.000
_cell.angle_alpha   90.00
_cell.angle_beta   90.00
_cell.angle_gamma   90.00
#
_symmetry.space_group_name_H-M   'P 1'
#
loop_
_entity.id
_entity.type
_entity.pdbx_description
1 polymer ?
#
loop_
_entity_poly.entity_id
_entity_poly.type
_entity_poly.pdbx_seq_one_letter_code
_entity_poly.pdbx_strand_id
1 'polypeptide(L)'
;MSTNETFNGKYSMSPSYQDLLIDFWNTIIWYYSNNRKSSKNFMYNSMGSFNFTRSDVLCIILISVFFTLMRYKFQSIVSKKFTKWIQLTLANEKKFSESAWKFLFYTWAWCYCCYLVKYRYNYFDEPYSVWDNWSAGMFVPFDIKILYFIQCGFYIHSIYATLYLDSKRKDFYIMILHHVITATLIFVSYAIRYHRVGLLVLFCHDIADIWLELTKIVRYLNTKQDNRFEQASYLGFSLLVVCWFTFRLYWYPLKVLYSTGVVAVYRTLDRGLHLYLPFNILLWILFLLNIYWFFLILKVLQNVVCGRLTQSGDVREEDEEKLSTSKGKCLHKKRMS
;
A
#
# COMPACT_ATOMS: atom_id res chain seq x y z
N MET A 1 33.34 -7.79 33.61
CA MET A 1 32.22 -6.97 34.11
C MET A 1 31.27 -6.72 32.96
N SER A 2 30.20 -7.51 32.87
CA SER A 2 29.16 -7.38 31.86
C SER A 2 28.17 -6.29 32.28
N THR A 3 28.24 -5.12 31.66
CA THR A 3 27.17 -4.13 31.77
C THR A 3 26.01 -4.60 30.87
N ASN A 4 25.16 -5.47 31.42
CA ASN A 4 23.78 -5.60 30.98
C ASN A 4 23.06 -4.30 31.37
N GLU A 5 23.31 -3.22 30.64
CA GLU A 5 22.40 -2.08 30.63
C GLU A 5 21.14 -2.53 29.89
N THR A 6 20.18 -3.05 30.65
CA THR A 6 18.81 -3.19 30.17
C THR A 6 18.34 -1.82 29.69
N PHE A 7 17.81 -1.76 28.47
CA PHE A 7 17.21 -0.56 27.90
C PHE A 7 16.01 -0.15 28.77
N ASN A 8 16.26 0.62 29.84
CA ASN A 8 15.28 1.11 30.81
C ASN A 8 14.49 2.30 30.27
N GLY A 9 13.96 2.17 29.05
CA GLY A 9 13.07 3.17 28.47
C GLY A 9 11.62 2.74 28.61
N LYS A 10 10.76 3.68 29.00
CA LYS A 10 9.31 3.56 28.77
C LYS A 10 9.06 4.07 27.35
N TYR A 11 8.34 3.31 26.52
CA TYR A 11 7.81 3.82 25.25
C TYR A 11 6.41 4.39 25.47
N SER A 12 6.00 5.33 24.62
CA SER A 12 4.67 5.95 24.68
C SER A 12 3.59 4.98 24.16
N MET A 13 2.46 4.89 24.87
CA MET A 13 1.30 4.13 24.40
C MET A 13 0.51 4.89 23.32
N SER A 14 0.66 6.21 23.27
CA SER A 14 0.02 7.10 22.31
C SER A 14 1.07 8.10 21.77
N PRO A 15 2.00 7.63 20.91
CA PRO A 15 3.12 8.44 20.47
C PRO A 15 2.68 9.61 19.61
N SER A 16 3.32 10.75 19.80
CA SER A 16 3.31 11.87 18.86
C SER A 16 4.35 11.66 17.75
N TYR A 17 4.33 12.54 16.75
CA TYR A 17 5.37 12.56 15.71
C TYR A 17 6.76 12.89 16.26
N GLN A 18 6.83 13.69 17.34
CA GLN A 18 8.09 14.00 18.01
C GLN A 18 8.64 12.76 18.69
N ASP A 19 7.77 12.04 19.43
CA ASP A 19 8.14 10.78 20.07
C ASP A 19 8.59 9.76 19.03
N LEU A 20 7.88 9.66 17.90
CA LEU A 20 8.28 8.79 16.80
C LEU A 20 9.69 9.08 16.32
N LEU A 21 10.06 10.34 16.07
CA LEU A 21 11.38 10.66 15.54
C LEU A 21 12.48 10.49 16.60
N ILE A 22 12.24 10.97 17.82
CA ILE A 22 13.22 10.96 18.91
C ILE A 22 13.45 9.51 19.39
N ASP A 23 12.38 8.78 19.71
CA ASP A 23 12.49 7.43 20.24
C ASP A 23 13.04 6.46 19.19
N PHE A 24 12.64 6.61 17.93
CA PHE A 24 13.17 5.79 16.84
C PHE A 24 14.67 6.01 16.65
N TRP A 25 15.11 7.28 16.65
CA TRP A 25 16.52 7.63 16.54
C TRP A 25 17.34 7.06 17.70
N ASN A 26 16.88 7.26 18.93
CA ASN A 26 17.53 6.75 20.13
C ASN A 26 17.58 5.22 20.14
N THR A 27 16.48 4.56 19.74
CA THR A 27 16.39 3.09 19.69
C THR A 27 17.34 2.52 18.64
N ILE A 28 17.47 3.15 17.47
CA ILE A 28 18.42 2.72 16.44
C ILE A 28 19.86 2.85 16.94
N ILE A 29 20.24 4.01 17.48
CA ILE A 29 21.60 4.23 17.97
C ILE A 29 21.95 3.18 19.03
N TRP A 30 21.06 2.98 19.99
CA TRP A 30 21.23 2.03 21.07
C TRP A 30 21.33 0.59 20.56
N TYR A 31 20.43 0.18 19.65
CA TYR A 31 20.44 -1.16 19.07
C TYR A 31 21.78 -1.45 18.40
N TYR A 32 22.33 -0.51 17.62
CA TYR A 32 23.61 -0.72 16.94
C TYR A 32 24.84 -0.53 17.81
N SER A 33 24.82 0.34 18.82
CA SER A 33 25.94 0.46 19.75
C SER A 33 26.17 -0.86 20.48
N ASN A 34 25.09 -1.54 20.85
CA ASN A 34 25.15 -2.76 21.66
C ASN A 34 25.23 -4.05 20.85
N ASN A 35 24.67 -4.12 19.62
CA ASN A 35 24.70 -5.33 18.77
C ASN A 35 25.81 -5.37 17.70
N ARG A 36 26.87 -4.54 17.80
CA ARG A 36 27.98 -4.48 16.81
C ARG A 36 28.61 -5.83 16.42
N LYS A 37 28.60 -6.83 17.32
CA LYS A 37 29.17 -8.17 17.06
C LYS A 37 28.26 -9.10 16.24
N SER A 38 26.95 -8.85 16.19
CA SER A 38 25.96 -9.67 15.45
C SER A 38 25.99 -9.44 13.92
N SER A 39 26.58 -8.33 13.48
CA SER A 39 26.59 -7.87 12.08
C SER A 39 27.30 -8.81 11.09
N LYS A 40 28.40 -9.48 11.47
CA LYS A 40 29.26 -10.19 10.51
C LYS A 40 28.62 -11.44 9.86
N ASN A 41 27.64 -12.06 10.51
CA ASN A 41 26.89 -13.23 10.00
C ASN A 41 25.38 -12.96 9.83
N PHE A 42 24.97 -11.69 9.80
CA PHE A 42 23.56 -11.29 9.85
C PHE A 42 22.69 -11.88 8.73
N MET A 43 23.13 -11.80 7.47
CA MET A 43 22.40 -12.33 6.32
C MET A 43 22.27 -13.86 6.40
N TYR A 44 23.36 -14.55 6.72
CA TYR A 44 23.40 -16.02 6.80
C TYR A 44 22.52 -16.56 7.94
N ASN A 45 22.62 -15.97 9.13
CA ASN A 45 21.79 -16.35 10.28
C ASN A 45 20.31 -15.99 10.07
N SER A 46 19.99 -14.97 9.27
CA SER A 46 18.61 -14.60 8.97
C SER A 46 17.94 -15.52 7.96
N MET A 47 18.68 -16.06 6.98
CA MET A 47 18.13 -17.01 6.00
C MET A 47 17.68 -18.34 6.65
N GLY A 48 18.35 -18.76 7.73
CA GLY A 48 17.95 -19.94 8.52
C GLY A 48 16.65 -19.75 9.32
N SER A 49 16.22 -18.51 9.53
CA SER A 49 15.00 -18.17 10.29
C SER A 49 13.75 -18.00 9.42
N PHE A 50 13.86 -18.24 8.10
CA PHE A 50 12.73 -18.08 7.18
C PHE A 50 11.78 -19.25 7.31
N ASN A 51 10.64 -19.00 7.92
CA ASN A 51 9.60 -20.00 8.12
C ASN A 51 8.60 -19.97 6.95
N PHE A 52 9.08 -20.44 5.79
CA PHE A 52 8.30 -20.51 4.55
C PHE A 52 8.44 -21.87 3.88
N THR A 53 7.33 -22.47 3.45
CA THR A 53 7.35 -23.76 2.76
C THR A 53 7.28 -23.58 1.24
N ARG A 54 7.80 -24.57 0.48
CA ARG A 54 7.67 -24.56 -0.99
C ARG A 54 6.20 -24.58 -1.43
N SER A 55 5.33 -25.25 -0.68
CA SER A 55 3.88 -25.24 -0.91
C SER A 55 3.28 -23.85 -0.77
N ASP A 56 3.79 -23.02 0.15
CA ASP A 56 3.32 -21.65 0.30
C ASP A 56 3.69 -20.81 -0.94
N VAL A 57 4.90 -20.98 -1.51
CA VAL A 57 5.32 -20.28 -2.75
C VAL A 57 4.37 -20.66 -3.88
N LEU A 58 4.17 -21.96 -4.09
CA LEU A 58 3.32 -22.48 -5.15
C LEU A 58 1.89 -21.97 -5.02
N CYS A 59 1.35 -21.94 -3.81
CA CYS A 59 0.01 -21.42 -3.55
C CYS A 59 -0.12 -19.93 -3.94
N ILE A 60 0.85 -19.10 -3.55
CA ILE A 60 0.85 -17.66 -3.91
C ILE A 60 0.94 -17.45 -5.43
N ILE A 61 1.78 -18.22 -6.12
CA ILE A 61 1.90 -18.16 -7.59
C ILE A 61 0.57 -18.55 -8.24
N LEU A 62 -0.04 -19.65 -7.80
CA LEU A 62 -1.34 -20.11 -8.33
C LEU A 62 -2.44 -19.06 -8.08
N ILE A 63 -2.47 -18.44 -6.91
CA ILE A 63 -3.40 -17.33 -6.59
C ILE A 63 -3.16 -16.13 -7.53
N SER A 64 -1.90 -15.79 -7.82
CA SER A 64 -1.58 -14.69 -8.74
C SER A 64 -2.05 -14.96 -10.18
N VAL A 65 -1.85 -16.18 -10.67
CA VAL A 65 -2.37 -16.62 -11.97
C VAL A 65 -3.90 -16.58 -11.98
N PHE A 66 -4.52 -17.08 -10.91
CA PHE A 66 -5.97 -17.04 -10.73
C PHE A 66 -6.54 -15.62 -10.79
N PHE A 67 -5.92 -14.64 -10.11
CA PHE A 67 -6.34 -13.24 -10.20
C PHE A 67 -6.20 -12.67 -11.61
N THR A 68 -5.16 -13.06 -12.35
CA THR A 68 -4.99 -12.64 -13.75
C THR A 68 -6.13 -13.16 -14.63
N LEU A 69 -6.51 -14.43 -14.46
CA LEU A 69 -7.63 -15.03 -15.20
C LEU A 69 -8.98 -14.43 -14.78
N MET A 70 -9.19 -14.20 -13.48
CA MET A 70 -10.41 -13.56 -12.98
C MET A 70 -10.55 -12.15 -13.52
N ARG A 71 -9.48 -11.34 -13.51
CA ARG A 71 -9.49 -10.00 -14.08
C ARG A 71 -9.91 -10.04 -15.54
N TYR A 72 -9.31 -10.93 -16.34
CA TYR A 72 -9.66 -11.08 -17.75
C TYR A 72 -11.15 -11.43 -17.95
N LYS A 73 -11.68 -12.37 -17.17
CA LYS A 73 -13.12 -12.75 -17.22
C LYS A 73 -14.03 -11.59 -16.78
N PHE A 74 -13.68 -10.89 -15.70
CA PHE A 74 -14.43 -9.74 -15.19
C PHE A 74 -14.52 -8.63 -16.25
N GLN A 75 -13.38 -8.27 -16.85
CA GLN A 75 -13.33 -7.23 -17.87
C GLN A 75 -14.08 -7.64 -19.15
N SER A 76 -13.95 -8.89 -19.59
CA SER A 76 -14.57 -9.37 -20.83
C SER A 76 -16.08 -9.60 -20.74
N ILE A 77 -16.60 -9.98 -19.56
CA ILE A 77 -18.01 -10.38 -19.41
C ILE A 77 -18.79 -9.32 -18.64
N VAL A 78 -18.39 -9.06 -17.39
CA VAL A 78 -19.18 -8.25 -16.45
C VAL A 78 -19.09 -6.79 -16.84
N SER A 79 -17.87 -6.29 -16.96
CA SER A 79 -17.64 -4.88 -17.25
C SER A 79 -18.15 -4.49 -18.62
N LYS A 80 -17.89 -5.27 -19.68
CA LYS A 80 -18.36 -4.98 -21.04
C LYS A 80 -19.89 -4.93 -21.16
N LYS A 81 -20.62 -5.80 -20.45
CA LYS A 81 -22.09 -5.77 -20.45
C LYS A 81 -22.60 -4.50 -19.77
N PHE A 82 -22.02 -4.16 -18.62
CA PHE A 82 -22.41 -3.01 -17.84
C PHE A 82 -22.09 -1.68 -18.54
N THR A 83 -20.89 -1.55 -19.10
CA THR A 83 -20.44 -0.34 -19.81
C THR A 83 -21.27 -0.06 -21.06
N LYS A 84 -21.67 -1.12 -21.79
CA LYS A 84 -22.61 -1.01 -22.93
C LYS A 84 -24.02 -0.61 -22.49
N TRP A 85 -24.50 -1.14 -21.37
CA TRP A 85 -25.80 -0.78 -20.82
C TRP A 85 -25.87 0.71 -20.43
N ILE A 86 -24.78 1.25 -19.87
CA ILE A 86 -24.66 2.67 -19.50
C ILE A 86 -24.23 3.56 -20.69
N GLN A 87 -23.88 2.97 -21.84
CA GLN A 87 -23.42 3.69 -23.05
C GLN A 87 -22.16 4.54 -22.81
N LEU A 88 -21.20 4.01 -22.05
CA LEU A 88 -19.91 4.69 -21.83
C LEU A 88 -19.08 4.78 -23.11
N THR A 89 -18.27 5.83 -23.24
CA THR A 89 -17.29 5.94 -24.32
C THR A 89 -16.25 4.82 -24.23
N LEU A 90 -15.71 4.37 -25.36
CA LEU A 90 -14.71 3.29 -25.41
C LEU A 90 -13.46 3.58 -24.55
N ALA A 91 -13.09 4.87 -24.42
CA ALA A 91 -11.98 5.29 -23.57
C ALA A 91 -12.31 5.13 -22.08
N ASN A 92 -13.51 5.53 -21.65
CA ASN A 92 -13.96 5.40 -20.26
C ASN A 92 -14.28 3.95 -19.90
N GLU A 93 -14.71 3.12 -20.85
CA GLU A 93 -14.99 1.70 -20.63
C GLU A 93 -13.78 0.95 -20.07
N LYS A 94 -12.59 1.11 -20.68
CA LYS A 94 -11.37 0.44 -20.21
C LYS A 94 -10.96 0.92 -18.82
N LYS A 95 -10.98 2.24 -18.59
CA LYS A 95 -10.59 2.86 -17.31
C LYS A 95 -11.56 2.46 -16.18
N PHE A 96 -12.86 2.46 -16.47
CA PHE A 96 -13.90 1.99 -15.56
C PHE A 96 -13.68 0.53 -15.18
N SER A 97 -13.41 -0.34 -16.17
CA SER A 97 -13.22 -1.76 -15.95
C SER A 97 -12.04 -2.07 -15.03
N GLU A 98 -10.94 -1.37 -15.22
CA GLU A 98 -9.76 -1.46 -14.35
C GLU A 98 -10.07 -1.00 -12.92
N SER A 99 -10.71 0.16 -12.76
CA SER A 99 -11.05 0.69 -11.46
C SER A 99 -12.08 -0.15 -10.70
N ALA A 100 -13.09 -0.69 -11.39
CA ALA A 100 -14.07 -1.58 -10.79
C ALA A 100 -13.45 -2.89 -10.29
N TRP A 101 -12.49 -3.46 -11.02
CA TRP A 101 -11.75 -4.65 -10.59
C TRP A 101 -10.95 -4.38 -9.30
N LYS A 102 -10.20 -3.28 -9.27
CA LYS A 102 -9.40 -2.88 -8.10
C LYS A 102 -10.31 -2.56 -6.90
N PHE A 103 -11.39 -1.82 -7.12
CA PHE A 103 -12.38 -1.50 -6.08
C PHE A 103 -12.93 -2.77 -5.40
N LEU A 104 -13.42 -3.73 -6.18
CA LEU A 104 -13.99 -4.98 -5.63
C LEU A 104 -12.97 -5.74 -4.77
N PHE A 105 -11.73 -5.84 -5.24
CA PHE A 105 -10.66 -6.49 -4.50
C PHE A 105 -10.36 -5.76 -3.18
N TYR A 106 -10.07 -4.45 -3.22
CA TYR A 106 -9.69 -3.70 -2.04
C TYR A 106 -10.83 -3.63 -1.01
N THR A 107 -12.08 -3.54 -1.46
CA THR A 107 -13.24 -3.58 -0.55
C THR A 107 -13.31 -4.92 0.19
N TRP A 108 -13.24 -6.04 -0.53
CA TRP A 108 -13.28 -7.36 0.10
C TRP A 108 -12.07 -7.58 1.04
N ALA A 109 -10.87 -7.25 0.57
CA ALA A 109 -9.63 -7.47 1.30
C ALA A 109 -9.57 -6.61 2.57
N TRP A 110 -9.96 -5.34 2.49
CA TRP A 110 -9.99 -4.46 3.65
C TRP A 110 -11.09 -4.84 4.64
N CYS A 111 -12.28 -5.23 4.18
CA CYS A 111 -13.33 -5.73 5.08
C CYS A 111 -12.86 -6.95 5.88
N TYR A 112 -12.21 -7.91 5.22
CA TYR A 112 -11.66 -9.08 5.89
C TYR A 112 -10.50 -8.71 6.83
N CYS A 113 -9.61 -7.82 6.42
CA CYS A 113 -8.53 -7.32 7.27
C CYS A 113 -9.07 -6.55 8.49
N CYS A 114 -10.11 -5.74 8.32
CA CYS A 114 -10.78 -5.01 9.38
C CYS A 114 -11.39 -5.97 10.40
N TYR A 115 -12.07 -7.02 9.95
CA TYR A 115 -12.56 -8.09 10.82
C TYR A 115 -11.45 -8.68 11.69
N LEU A 116 -10.31 -9.03 11.09
CA LEU A 116 -9.17 -9.60 11.82
C LEU A 116 -8.57 -8.60 12.83
N VAL A 117 -8.30 -7.39 12.37
CA VAL A 117 -7.56 -6.37 13.13
C VAL A 117 -8.38 -5.77 14.27
N LYS A 118 -9.68 -5.54 14.07
CA LYS A 118 -10.55 -4.88 15.05
C LYS A 118 -11.30 -5.86 15.94
N TYR A 119 -11.87 -6.91 15.36
CA TYR A 119 -12.80 -7.77 16.08
C TYR A 119 -12.14 -9.07 16.58
N ARG A 120 -11.26 -9.68 15.79
CA ARG A 120 -10.68 -10.99 16.12
C ARG A 120 -9.46 -10.91 17.05
N TYR A 121 -8.57 -9.94 16.81
CA TYR A 121 -7.27 -9.84 17.49
C TYR A 121 -7.03 -8.49 18.19
N ASN A 122 -7.81 -7.45 17.88
CA ASN A 122 -7.73 -6.12 18.48
C ASN A 122 -6.34 -5.41 18.36
N TYR A 123 -5.56 -5.75 17.33
CA TYR A 123 -4.22 -5.19 17.15
C TYR A 123 -4.21 -3.69 16.86
N PHE A 124 -5.31 -3.13 16.35
CA PHE A 124 -5.33 -1.70 16.05
C PHE A 124 -5.46 -0.85 17.30
N ASP A 125 -6.29 -1.25 18.26
CA ASP A 125 -6.50 -0.46 19.48
C ASP A 125 -5.32 -0.64 20.45
N GLU A 126 -4.65 -1.80 20.42
CA GLU A 126 -3.44 -2.09 21.19
C GLU A 126 -2.26 -2.46 20.29
N PRO A 127 -1.64 -1.49 19.57
CA PRO A 127 -0.60 -1.77 18.57
C PRO A 127 0.72 -2.31 19.14
N TYR A 128 0.90 -2.29 20.46
CA TYR A 128 2.04 -2.90 21.14
C TYR A 128 1.87 -4.43 21.30
N SER A 129 0.64 -4.93 21.35
CA SER A 129 0.33 -6.36 21.52
C SER A 129 0.78 -7.22 20.34
N VAL A 130 1.05 -6.59 19.19
CA VAL A 130 1.57 -7.27 17.99
C VAL A 130 2.92 -7.96 18.23
N TRP A 131 3.66 -7.54 19.26
CA TRP A 131 4.96 -8.13 19.63
C TRP A 131 4.87 -9.15 20.77
N ASP A 132 3.67 -9.39 21.31
CA ASP A 132 3.50 -10.26 22.48
C ASP A 132 3.83 -11.71 22.15
N ASN A 133 4.79 -12.26 22.89
CA ASN A 133 5.30 -13.61 22.68
C ASN A 133 5.80 -13.85 21.24
N TRP A 134 6.24 -12.79 20.55
CA TRP A 134 6.81 -12.94 19.22
C TRP A 134 8.05 -13.84 19.27
N SER A 135 8.13 -14.80 18.35
CA SER A 135 9.32 -15.61 18.11
C SER A 135 9.38 -15.98 16.63
N ALA A 136 10.58 -16.19 16.10
CA ALA A 136 10.77 -16.52 14.68
C ALA A 136 9.98 -17.77 14.24
N GLY A 137 9.80 -18.74 15.14
CA GLY A 137 9.07 -19.98 14.89
C GLY A 137 7.57 -19.95 15.20
N MET A 138 7.00 -18.80 15.61
CA MET A 138 5.59 -18.75 16.03
C MET A 138 4.64 -19.16 14.90
N PHE A 139 3.54 -19.81 15.28
CA PHE A 139 2.50 -20.22 14.35
C PHE A 139 1.76 -19.00 13.78
N VAL A 140 1.45 -19.05 12.48
CA VAL A 140 0.57 -18.05 11.83
C VAL A 140 -0.84 -18.63 11.76
N PRO A 141 -1.82 -18.01 12.43
CA PRO A 141 -3.22 -18.39 12.32
C PRO A 141 -3.71 -18.51 10.87
N PHE A 142 -4.56 -19.50 10.60
CA PHE A 142 -4.98 -19.84 9.24
C PHE A 142 -5.78 -18.71 8.55
N ASP A 143 -6.60 -18.01 9.30
CA ASP A 143 -7.33 -16.81 8.88
C ASP A 143 -6.38 -15.69 8.41
N ILE A 144 -5.31 -15.43 9.16
CA ILE A 144 -4.26 -14.49 8.75
C ILE A 144 -3.51 -15.01 7.52
N LYS A 145 -3.20 -16.31 7.48
CA LYS A 145 -2.51 -16.95 6.35
C LYS A 145 -3.29 -16.76 5.04
N ILE A 146 -4.61 -16.96 5.06
CA ILE A 146 -5.47 -16.75 3.88
C ILE A 146 -5.36 -15.31 3.37
N LEU A 147 -5.53 -14.31 4.24
CA LEU A 147 -5.45 -12.91 3.85
C LEU A 147 -4.07 -12.60 3.24
N TYR A 148 -2.99 -13.06 3.88
CA TYR A 148 -1.63 -12.85 3.40
C TYR A 148 -1.39 -13.42 2.00
N PHE A 149 -1.88 -14.64 1.75
CA PHE A 149 -1.64 -15.32 0.48
C PHE A 149 -2.42 -14.66 -0.65
N ILE A 150 -3.66 -14.26 -0.36
CA ILE A 150 -4.50 -13.53 -1.29
C ILE A 150 -3.91 -12.17 -1.62
N GLN A 151 -3.48 -11.40 -0.61
CA GLN A 151 -2.83 -10.11 -0.80
C GLN A 151 -1.53 -10.24 -1.59
N CYS A 152 -0.64 -11.14 -1.19
CA CYS A 152 0.62 -11.36 -1.89
C CYS A 152 0.40 -11.75 -3.36
N GLY A 153 -0.52 -12.68 -3.62
CA GLY A 153 -0.88 -13.10 -4.98
C GLY A 153 -1.46 -11.95 -5.81
N PHE A 154 -2.31 -11.11 -5.22
CA PHE A 154 -2.86 -9.94 -5.89
C PHE A 154 -1.80 -8.87 -6.19
N TYR A 155 -0.85 -8.63 -5.29
CA TYR A 155 0.26 -7.70 -5.54
C TYR A 155 1.20 -8.20 -6.63
N ILE A 156 1.51 -9.51 -6.67
CA ILE A 156 2.26 -10.11 -7.79
C ILE A 156 1.49 -9.98 -9.11
N HIS A 157 0.17 -10.23 -9.08
CA HIS A 157 -0.69 -9.98 -10.24
C HIS A 157 -0.64 -8.51 -10.66
N SER A 158 -0.65 -7.58 -9.70
CA SER A 158 -0.61 -6.14 -9.94
C SER A 158 0.71 -5.69 -10.57
N ILE A 159 1.85 -6.34 -10.25
CA ILE A 159 3.12 -6.11 -10.97
C ILE A 159 2.97 -6.50 -12.44
N TYR A 160 2.50 -7.72 -12.71
CA TYR A 160 2.28 -8.19 -14.08
C TYR A 160 1.30 -7.28 -14.85
N ALA A 161 0.18 -6.94 -14.21
CA ALA A 161 -0.81 -6.02 -14.72
C ALA A 161 -0.20 -4.66 -15.08
N THR A 162 0.57 -4.06 -14.17
CA THR A 162 1.20 -2.75 -14.42
C THR A 162 2.16 -2.81 -15.60
N LEU A 163 2.93 -3.90 -15.74
CA LEU A 163 3.91 -4.05 -16.81
C LEU A 163 3.30 -4.28 -18.19
N TYR A 164 2.21 -5.06 -18.27
CA TYR A 164 1.73 -5.61 -19.54
C TYR A 164 0.27 -5.29 -19.89
N LEU A 165 -0.57 -4.97 -18.90
CA LEU A 165 -2.02 -4.77 -19.09
C LEU A 165 -2.45 -3.32 -18.94
N ASP A 166 -1.88 -2.61 -17.98
CA ASP A 166 -2.26 -1.24 -17.62
C ASP A 166 -1.55 -0.24 -18.53
N SER A 167 -2.21 0.87 -18.84
CA SER A 167 -1.59 1.97 -19.59
C SER A 167 -0.48 2.61 -18.76
N LYS A 168 0.68 2.86 -19.38
CA LYS A 168 1.78 3.58 -18.74
C LYS A 168 1.33 5.01 -18.40
N ARG A 169 1.50 5.40 -17.13
CA ARG A 169 1.26 6.75 -16.62
C ARG A 169 2.59 7.34 -16.12
N LYS A 170 2.63 8.65 -15.84
CA LYS A 170 3.86 9.32 -15.36
C LYS A 170 4.47 8.71 -14.09
N ASP A 171 3.65 8.13 -13.23
CA ASP A 171 4.09 7.48 -11.99
C ASP A 171 4.36 5.97 -12.15
N PHE A 172 4.46 5.46 -13.39
CA PHE A 172 4.69 4.05 -13.69
C PHE A 172 5.83 3.43 -12.89
N TYR A 173 7.02 4.05 -12.89
CA TYR A 173 8.17 3.52 -12.16
C TYR A 173 7.97 3.53 -10.65
N ILE A 174 7.28 4.55 -10.13
CA ILE A 174 6.97 4.68 -8.71
C ILE A 174 5.94 3.62 -8.28
N MET A 175 4.94 3.33 -9.13
CA MET A 175 3.97 2.27 -8.91
C MET A 175 4.60 0.87 -8.94
N ILE A 176 5.51 0.61 -9.89
CA ILE A 176 6.27 -0.66 -9.91
C ILE A 176 7.14 -0.81 -8.67
N LEU A 177 7.90 0.24 -8.31
CA LEU A 177 8.72 0.24 -7.10
C LEU A 177 7.87 -0.06 -5.86
N HIS A 178 6.71 0.58 -5.75
CA HIS A 178 5.76 0.33 -4.68
C HIS A 178 5.30 -1.13 -4.64
N HIS A 179 4.84 -1.69 -5.76
CA HIS A 179 4.37 -3.07 -5.79
C HIS A 179 5.47 -4.08 -5.42
N VAL A 180 6.73 -3.82 -5.83
CA VAL A 180 7.88 -4.64 -5.42
C VAL A 180 8.13 -4.52 -3.92
N ILE A 181 8.10 -3.30 -3.37
CA ILE A 181 8.29 -3.06 -1.93
C ILE A 181 7.18 -3.72 -1.11
N THR A 182 5.91 -3.54 -1.48
CA THR A 182 4.79 -4.10 -0.73
C THR A 182 4.75 -5.61 -0.83
N ALA A 183 4.99 -6.21 -2.01
CA ALA A 183 5.10 -7.66 -2.15
C ALA A 183 6.24 -8.23 -1.29
N THR A 184 7.39 -7.53 -1.26
CA THR A 184 8.52 -7.90 -0.40
C THR A 184 8.18 -7.78 1.07
N LEU A 185 7.51 -6.70 1.50
CA LEU A 185 7.07 -6.51 2.89
C LEU A 185 6.09 -7.60 3.33
N ILE A 186 5.12 -7.97 2.49
CA ILE A 186 4.16 -9.05 2.78
C ILE A 186 4.88 -10.38 2.90
N PHE A 187 5.78 -10.70 1.96
CA PHE A 187 6.55 -11.95 1.97
C PHE A 187 7.46 -12.05 3.19
N VAL A 188 8.30 -11.03 3.43
CA VAL A 188 9.25 -11.01 4.54
C VAL A 188 8.52 -11.04 5.87
N SER A 189 7.46 -10.25 6.05
CA SER A 189 6.69 -10.25 7.31
C SER A 189 6.05 -11.60 7.60
N TYR A 190 5.62 -12.35 6.58
CA TYR A 190 5.14 -13.72 6.78
C TYR A 190 6.28 -14.69 7.14
N ALA A 191 7.42 -14.59 6.45
CA ALA A 191 8.58 -15.47 6.61
C ALA A 191 9.23 -15.36 8.00
N ILE A 192 9.34 -14.14 8.55
CA ILE A 192 9.92 -13.88 9.90
C ILE A 192 8.86 -13.71 11.00
N ARG A 193 7.59 -13.97 10.66
CA ARG A 193 6.45 -13.91 11.58
C ARG A 193 6.10 -12.52 12.13
N TYR A 194 6.39 -11.44 11.40
CA TYR A 194 5.81 -10.10 11.64
C TYR A 194 4.38 -9.94 11.08
N HIS A 195 3.67 -11.05 10.90
CA HIS A 195 2.35 -11.08 10.29
C HIS A 195 1.34 -10.16 10.99
N ARG A 196 1.41 -10.03 12.32
CA ARG A 196 0.54 -9.15 13.13
C ARG A 196 0.72 -7.66 12.78
N VAL A 197 1.97 -7.21 12.64
CA VAL A 197 2.28 -5.85 12.18
C VAL A 197 1.83 -5.65 10.73
N GLY A 198 2.08 -6.63 9.86
CA GLY A 198 1.68 -6.47 8.46
C GLY A 198 0.16 -6.41 8.27
N LEU A 199 -0.65 -6.96 9.20
CA LEU A 199 -2.10 -6.68 9.22
C LEU A 199 -2.41 -5.19 9.44
N LEU A 200 -1.69 -4.52 10.34
CA LEU A 200 -1.83 -3.07 10.54
C LEU A 200 -1.40 -2.30 9.29
N VAL A 201 -0.34 -2.75 8.61
CA VAL A 201 0.09 -2.16 7.33
C VAL A 201 -1.05 -2.27 6.31
N LEU A 202 -1.57 -3.47 6.04
CA LEU A 202 -2.66 -3.69 5.08
C LEU A 202 -3.91 -2.89 5.43
N PHE A 203 -4.31 -2.90 6.70
CA PHE A 203 -5.48 -2.17 7.20
C PHE A 203 -5.36 -0.66 6.97
N CYS A 204 -4.19 -0.07 7.20
CA CYS A 204 -3.96 1.36 7.01
C CYS A 204 -3.82 1.77 5.53
N HIS A 205 -3.49 0.86 4.63
CA HIS A 205 -3.26 1.21 3.23
C HIS A 205 -4.49 1.00 2.36
N ASP A 206 -5.15 -0.16 2.46
CA ASP A 206 -6.14 -0.59 1.47
C ASP A 206 -7.42 0.27 1.47
N ILE A 207 -7.81 0.85 2.61
CA ILE A 207 -9.02 1.68 2.69
C ILE A 207 -8.97 2.91 1.78
N ALA A 208 -7.80 3.53 1.64
CA ALA A 208 -7.65 4.70 0.77
C ALA A 208 -7.82 4.30 -0.70
N ASP A 209 -7.43 3.09 -1.08
CA ASP A 209 -7.55 2.59 -2.44
C ASP A 209 -9.02 2.30 -2.81
N ILE A 210 -9.87 1.93 -1.83
CA ILE A 210 -11.32 1.84 -2.03
C ILE A 210 -11.89 3.19 -2.46
N TRP A 211 -11.60 4.25 -1.71
CA TRP A 211 -12.10 5.59 -2.03
C TRP A 211 -11.51 6.14 -3.33
N LEU A 212 -10.25 5.81 -3.62
CA LEU A 212 -9.57 6.22 -4.84
C LEU A 212 -10.24 5.60 -6.08
N GLU A 213 -10.47 4.29 -6.06
CA GLU A 213 -11.10 3.60 -7.19
C GLU A 213 -12.59 3.93 -7.30
N LEU A 214 -13.30 4.10 -6.18
CA LEU A 214 -14.69 4.57 -6.19
C LEU A 214 -14.81 5.97 -6.82
N THR A 215 -13.93 6.90 -6.45
CA THR A 215 -13.92 8.25 -7.03
C THR A 215 -13.70 8.21 -8.53
N LYS A 216 -12.77 7.38 -9.01
CA LYS A 216 -12.54 7.18 -10.45
C LYS A 216 -13.77 6.60 -11.15
N ILE A 217 -14.40 5.58 -10.58
CA ILE A 217 -15.62 4.95 -11.10
C ILE A 217 -16.73 5.99 -11.28
N VAL A 218 -17.05 6.73 -10.21
CA VAL A 218 -18.10 7.76 -10.23
C VAL A 218 -17.77 8.85 -11.26
N ARG A 219 -16.50 9.24 -11.35
CA ARG A 219 -16.04 10.21 -12.35
C ARG A 219 -16.14 9.70 -13.79
N TYR A 220 -15.86 8.42 -14.05
CA TYR A 220 -16.01 7.84 -15.39
C TYR A 220 -17.47 7.69 -15.82
N LEU A 221 -18.37 7.52 -14.85
CA LEU A 221 -19.82 7.54 -15.06
C LEU A 221 -20.37 8.96 -15.30
N ASN A 222 -19.70 9.99 -14.76
CA ASN A 222 -20.04 11.38 -15.01
C ASN A 222 -19.58 11.77 -16.43
N THR A 223 -20.53 11.86 -17.37
CA THR A 223 -20.22 12.20 -18.77
C THR A 223 -20.55 13.67 -19.04
N LYS A 224 -19.99 14.27 -20.11
CA LYS A 224 -20.20 15.69 -20.42
C LYS A 224 -21.68 16.08 -20.62
N GLN A 225 -22.52 15.12 -21.00
CA GLN A 225 -23.95 15.33 -21.24
C GLN A 225 -24.79 15.08 -19.98
N ASP A 226 -24.22 14.49 -18.94
CA ASP A 226 -24.95 13.99 -17.78
C ASP A 226 -24.11 14.11 -16.50
N ASN A 227 -24.36 15.20 -15.77
CA ASN A 227 -23.65 15.59 -14.55
C ASN A 227 -24.28 15.01 -13.28
N ARG A 228 -25.16 14.01 -13.38
CA ARG A 228 -25.89 13.45 -12.21
C ARG A 228 -24.98 12.92 -11.10
N PHE A 229 -23.72 12.58 -11.41
CA PHE A 229 -22.76 12.03 -10.47
C PHE A 229 -21.67 13.02 -10.04
N GLU A 230 -21.83 14.30 -10.37
CA GLU A 230 -20.84 15.33 -10.03
C GLU A 230 -20.68 15.50 -8.52
N GLN A 231 -21.78 15.65 -7.78
CA GLN A 231 -21.75 15.75 -6.31
C GLN A 231 -21.13 14.51 -5.66
N ALA A 232 -21.46 13.33 -6.17
CA ALA A 232 -20.88 12.07 -5.70
C ALA A 232 -19.37 11.98 -5.98
N SER A 233 -18.90 12.57 -7.09
CA SER A 233 -17.47 12.63 -7.43
C SER A 233 -16.72 13.52 -6.45
N TYR A 234 -17.26 14.69 -6.11
CA TYR A 234 -16.66 15.57 -5.10
C TYR A 234 -16.67 14.96 -3.70
N LEU A 235 -17.76 14.29 -3.33
CA LEU A 235 -17.85 13.56 -2.06
C LEU A 235 -16.80 12.45 -1.99
N GLY A 236 -16.71 11.59 -3.01
CA GLY A 236 -15.72 10.52 -3.09
C GLY A 236 -14.29 11.05 -3.00
N PHE A 237 -13.98 12.11 -3.74
CA PHE A 237 -12.66 12.75 -3.68
C PHE A 237 -12.36 13.34 -2.31
N SER A 238 -13.34 13.95 -1.65
CA SER A 238 -13.18 14.50 -0.29
C SER A 238 -12.91 13.39 0.73
N LEU A 239 -13.63 12.27 0.63
CA LEU A 239 -13.41 11.08 1.46
C LEU A 239 -12.05 10.45 1.20
N LEU A 240 -11.57 10.44 -0.05
CA LEU A 240 -10.22 10.02 -0.39
C LEU A 240 -9.16 10.87 0.34
N VAL A 241 -9.27 12.20 0.30
CA VAL A 241 -8.32 13.11 0.96
C VAL A 241 -8.26 12.85 2.47
N VAL A 242 -9.43 12.81 3.12
CA VAL A 242 -9.53 12.58 4.57
C VAL A 242 -9.00 11.20 4.92
N CYS A 243 -9.43 10.17 4.21
CA CYS A 243 -9.00 8.79 4.46
C CYS A 243 -7.49 8.61 4.28
N TRP A 244 -6.92 9.17 3.21
CA TRP A 244 -5.47 9.10 2.95
C TRP A 244 -4.67 9.74 4.09
N PHE A 245 -5.07 10.94 4.52
CA PHE A 245 -4.41 11.63 5.63
C PHE A 245 -4.51 10.81 6.92
N THR A 246 -5.72 10.41 7.33
CA THR A 246 -5.93 9.72 8.61
C THR A 246 -5.23 8.36 8.67
N PHE A 247 -5.36 7.53 7.63
CA PHE A 247 -4.84 6.17 7.71
C PHE A 247 -3.34 6.07 7.34
N ARG A 248 -2.90 6.75 6.29
CA ARG A 248 -1.52 6.62 5.78
C ARG A 248 -0.55 7.65 6.36
N LEU A 249 -1.04 8.83 6.74
CA LEU A 249 -0.20 9.89 7.33
C LEU A 249 -0.40 10.10 8.83
N TYR A 250 -1.42 9.54 9.47
CA TYR A 250 -1.55 9.66 10.92
C TYR A 250 -1.42 8.30 11.61
N TRP A 251 -2.31 7.35 11.33
CA TRP A 251 -2.28 6.05 12.02
C TRP A 251 -1.11 5.14 11.60
N TYR A 252 -0.77 5.07 10.32
CA TYR A 252 0.36 4.26 9.87
C TYR A 252 1.69 4.61 10.57
N PRO A 253 2.20 5.85 10.57
CA PRO A 253 3.46 6.17 11.24
C PRO A 253 3.39 5.96 12.75
N LEU A 254 2.31 6.40 13.40
CA LEU A 254 2.20 6.35 14.86
C LEU A 254 1.93 4.93 15.40
N LYS A 255 1.24 4.07 14.65
CA LYS A 255 0.94 2.70 15.08
C LYS A 255 1.90 1.66 14.51
N VAL A 256 2.32 1.79 13.26
CA VAL A 256 3.18 0.81 12.60
C VAL A 256 4.65 1.17 12.73
N LEU A 257 5.08 2.36 12.30
CA LEU A 257 6.50 2.73 12.34
C LEU A 257 7.00 2.82 13.78
N TYR A 258 6.20 3.41 14.68
CA TYR A 258 6.54 3.43 16.12
C TYR A 258 6.61 2.01 16.70
N SER A 259 5.61 1.17 16.44
CA SER A 259 5.59 -0.19 16.98
C SER A 259 6.77 -1.01 16.47
N THR A 260 7.07 -0.94 15.17
CA THR A 260 8.15 -1.70 14.56
C THR A 260 9.52 -1.17 14.87
N GLY A 261 9.70 0.14 15.00
CA GLY A 261 11.00 0.77 15.19
C GLY A 261 11.39 1.05 16.64
N VAL A 262 10.42 1.06 17.54
CA VAL A 262 10.64 1.34 18.97
C VAL A 262 10.20 0.14 19.78
N VAL A 263 8.90 -0.17 19.79
CA VAL A 263 8.29 -1.18 20.67
C VAL A 263 8.86 -2.59 20.42
N ALA A 264 9.14 -2.93 19.15
CA ALA A 264 9.74 -4.21 18.79
C ALA A 264 11.05 -4.46 19.56
N VAL A 265 11.95 -3.47 19.59
CA VAL A 265 13.23 -3.57 20.29
C VAL A 265 12.99 -3.76 21.78
N TYR A 266 12.09 -3.00 22.40
CA TYR A 266 11.78 -3.17 23.82
C TYR A 266 11.20 -4.54 24.17
N ARG A 267 10.31 -5.11 23.35
CA ARG A 267 9.54 -6.33 23.69
C ARG A 267 10.18 -7.64 23.22
N THR A 268 11.17 -7.58 22.34
CA THR A 268 11.68 -8.78 21.65
C THR A 268 13.20 -8.87 21.55
N LEU A 269 13.94 -7.95 22.16
CA LEU A 269 15.40 -7.93 22.07
C LEU A 269 16.05 -9.25 22.48
N ASP A 270 15.54 -9.86 23.55
CA ASP A 270 15.98 -11.14 24.12
C ASP A 270 15.79 -12.32 23.16
N ARG A 271 14.92 -12.17 22.16
CA ARG A 271 14.49 -13.25 21.24
C ARG A 271 15.17 -13.21 19.88
N GLY A 272 16.09 -12.26 19.65
CA GLY A 272 16.86 -12.17 18.40
C GLY A 272 16.04 -11.64 17.23
N LEU A 273 15.83 -10.32 17.18
CA LEU A 273 15.03 -9.69 16.14
C LEU A 273 15.69 -9.77 14.74
N HIS A 274 15.22 -10.69 13.91
CA HIS A 274 15.74 -10.92 12.55
C HIS A 274 15.23 -9.89 11.55
N LEU A 275 16.07 -9.45 10.62
CA LEU A 275 15.72 -8.49 9.55
C LEU A 275 15.06 -7.19 10.04
N TYR A 276 15.27 -6.80 11.30
CA TYR A 276 14.74 -5.59 11.91
C TYR A 276 14.94 -4.35 11.03
N LEU A 277 16.17 -4.13 10.57
CA LEU A 277 16.56 -2.92 9.86
C LEU A 277 16.11 -2.91 8.40
N PRO A 278 16.37 -3.95 7.59
CA PRO A 278 15.82 -4.01 6.24
C PRO A 278 14.29 -3.84 6.22
N PHE A 279 13.59 -4.47 7.17
CA PHE A 279 12.14 -4.36 7.28
C PHE A 279 11.69 -2.93 7.59
N ASN A 280 12.27 -2.28 8.60
CA ASN A 280 11.96 -0.88 8.93
C ASN A 280 12.32 0.08 7.79
N ILE A 281 13.44 -0.12 7.08
CA ILE A 281 13.80 0.70 5.92
C ILE A 281 12.72 0.62 4.84
N LEU A 282 12.25 -0.58 4.51
CA LEU A 282 11.17 -0.77 3.54
C LEU A 282 9.86 -0.08 3.98
N LEU A 283 9.52 -0.12 5.27
CA LEU A 283 8.35 0.58 5.83
C LEU A 283 8.49 2.11 5.74
N TRP A 284 9.69 2.66 5.98
CA TRP A 284 9.96 4.08 5.81
C TRP A 284 9.92 4.51 4.35
N ILE A 285 10.46 3.70 3.42
CA ILE A 285 10.32 3.98 1.98
C ILE A 285 8.84 3.97 1.59
N LEU A 286 8.04 3.01 2.08
CA LEU A 286 6.60 2.98 1.88
C LEU A 286 5.93 4.26 2.41
N PHE A 287 6.35 4.77 3.57
CA PHE A 287 5.85 6.04 4.11
C PHE A 287 6.15 7.23 3.18
N LEU A 288 7.38 7.34 2.68
CA LEU A 288 7.78 8.41 1.77
C LEU A 288 6.98 8.39 0.46
N LEU A 289 6.69 7.20 -0.06
CA LEU A 289 5.81 7.04 -1.23
C LEU A 289 4.39 7.56 -0.93
N ASN A 290 3.85 7.28 0.26
CA ASN A 290 2.54 7.79 0.67
C ASN A 290 2.50 9.32 0.81
N ILE A 291 3.57 9.95 1.27
CA ILE A 291 3.72 11.42 1.29
C ILE A 291 3.74 11.96 -0.15
N TYR A 292 4.52 11.33 -1.03
CA TYR A 292 4.60 11.71 -2.44
C TYR A 292 3.23 11.71 -3.12
N TRP A 293 2.44 10.64 -2.97
CA TRP A 293 1.11 10.59 -3.57
C TRP A 293 0.11 11.52 -2.88
N PHE A 294 0.22 11.74 -1.57
CA PHE A 294 -0.63 12.73 -0.91
C PHE A 294 -0.40 14.14 -1.47
N PHE A 295 0.85 14.49 -1.76
CA PHE A 295 1.16 15.74 -2.46
C PHE A 295 0.49 15.83 -3.85
N LEU A 296 0.43 14.72 -4.61
CA LEU A 296 -0.32 14.69 -5.87
C LEU A 296 -1.83 14.87 -5.66
N ILE A 297 -2.39 14.26 -4.62
CA ILE A 297 -3.81 14.43 -4.26
C ILE A 297 -4.11 15.89 -3.91
N LEU A 298 -3.22 16.56 -3.15
CA LEU A 298 -3.36 17.98 -2.84
C LEU A 298 -3.26 18.87 -4.07
N LYS A 299 -2.42 18.53 -5.06
CA LYS A 299 -2.38 19.24 -6.35
C LYS A 299 -3.71 19.12 -7.10
N VAL A 300 -4.32 17.94 -7.13
CA VAL A 300 -5.65 17.75 -7.72
C VAL A 300 -6.68 18.58 -6.96
N LEU A 301 -6.65 18.59 -5.63
CA LEU A 301 -7.55 19.40 -4.80
C LEU A 301 -7.41 20.90 -5.10
N GLN A 302 -6.19 21.41 -5.23
CA GLN A 302 -5.94 22.81 -5.62
C GLN A 302 -6.53 23.11 -7.00
N ASN A 303 -6.37 22.21 -7.97
CA ASN A 303 -6.94 22.38 -9.30
C ASN A 303 -8.49 22.39 -9.27
N VAL A 304 -9.10 21.56 -8.42
CA VAL A 304 -10.55 21.52 -8.21
C VAL A 304 -11.05 22.83 -7.62
N VAL A 305 -10.43 23.30 -6.53
CA VAL A 305 -10.84 24.52 -5.82
C VAL A 305 -10.63 25.78 -6.66
N CYS A 306 -9.55 25.84 -7.46
CA CYS A 306 -9.29 26.96 -8.36
C CYS A 306 -10.14 26.94 -9.66
N GLY A 307 -11.06 25.98 -9.84
CA GLY A 307 -11.88 25.86 -11.04
C GLY A 307 -11.09 25.53 -12.30
N ARG A 308 -9.88 24.96 -12.18
CA ARG A 308 -8.97 24.63 -13.29
C ARG A 308 -9.17 23.22 -13.85
N LEU A 309 -10.24 22.53 -13.45
CA LEU A 309 -10.54 21.17 -13.91
C LEU A 309 -10.83 21.14 -15.41
N THR A 310 -9.82 20.76 -16.18
CA THR A 310 -10.03 20.23 -17.53
C THR A 310 -10.49 18.76 -17.40
N GLN A 311 -11.32 18.31 -18.33
CA GLN A 311 -12.04 17.03 -18.22
C GLN A 311 -11.12 15.79 -18.08
N SER A 312 -9.83 15.90 -18.40
CA SER A 312 -8.77 14.90 -18.17
C SER A 312 -8.12 15.03 -16.79
N GLY A 313 -8.92 15.12 -15.71
CA GLY A 313 -8.39 15.37 -14.35
C GLY A 313 -7.75 14.18 -13.65
N ASP A 314 -6.91 13.45 -14.36
CA ASP A 314 -5.76 12.81 -13.75
C ASP A 314 -4.55 13.75 -14.02
N VAL A 315 -4.02 14.42 -12.99
CA VAL A 315 -2.82 15.29 -13.12
C VAL A 315 -1.63 14.49 -13.69
N ARG A 316 -1.65 13.17 -13.55
CA ARG A 316 -0.68 12.25 -14.15
C ARG A 316 -0.81 12.18 -15.67
N GLU A 317 -1.95 12.55 -16.25
CA GLU A 317 -2.24 12.58 -17.69
C GLU A 317 -2.12 14.02 -18.29
N GLU A 318 -2.38 15.09 -17.53
CA GLU A 318 -2.52 16.48 -18.04
C GLU A 318 -1.33 17.02 -18.88
N ASP A 319 -0.06 16.87 -18.46
CA ASP A 319 1.06 17.42 -19.24
C ASP A 319 1.35 16.66 -20.56
N GLU A 320 0.86 15.43 -20.72
CA GLU A 320 1.05 14.68 -21.98
C GLU A 320 0.14 15.24 -23.08
N GLU A 321 -1.07 15.68 -22.75
CA GLU A 321 -1.93 16.43 -23.67
C GLU A 321 -1.25 17.76 -24.08
N LYS A 322 -0.63 18.48 -23.13
CA LYS A 322 0.11 19.71 -23.44
C LYS A 322 1.32 19.46 -24.34
N LEU A 323 2.07 18.38 -24.10
CA LEU A 323 3.27 18.03 -24.87
C LEU A 323 2.94 17.51 -26.27
N SER A 324 1.89 16.70 -26.41
CA SER A 324 1.39 16.19 -27.69
C SER A 324 0.77 17.29 -28.55
N THR A 325 0.01 18.22 -27.94
CA THR A 325 -0.53 19.40 -28.63
C THR A 325 0.60 20.35 -29.08
N SER A 326 1.64 20.51 -28.27
CA SER A 326 2.84 21.29 -28.63
C SER A 326 3.62 20.65 -29.79
N LYS A 327 3.85 19.34 -29.75
CA LYS A 327 4.50 18.59 -30.85
C LYS A 327 3.67 18.60 -32.14
N GLY A 328 2.35 18.49 -32.04
CA GLY A 328 1.44 18.57 -33.18
C GLY A 328 1.45 19.95 -33.86
N LYS A 329 1.46 21.04 -33.07
CA LYS A 329 1.60 22.42 -33.59
C LYS A 329 2.96 22.65 -34.24
N CYS A 330 4.04 22.08 -33.68
CA CYS A 330 5.38 22.18 -34.24
C CYS A 330 5.51 21.42 -35.58
N LEU A 331 4.91 20.22 -35.68
CA LEU A 331 4.88 19.42 -36.91
C LEU A 331 4.01 20.05 -38.01
N HIS A 332 2.91 20.70 -37.65
CA HIS A 332 2.05 21.41 -38.60
C HIS A 332 2.75 22.64 -39.18
N LYS A 333 3.46 23.42 -38.35
CA LYS A 333 4.22 24.59 -38.78
C LYS A 333 5.39 24.22 -39.72
N LYS A 334 5.97 23.03 -39.57
CA LYS A 334 7.07 22.52 -40.41
C LYS A 334 6.61 21.91 -41.75
N ARG A 335 5.30 21.69 -41.93
CA ARG A 335 4.69 21.23 -43.20
C ARG A 335 4.17 22.38 -44.07
N MET A 336 4.08 23.59 -43.51
CA MET A 336 3.63 24.81 -44.19
C MET A 336 4.78 25.77 -44.55
N SER A 337 6.01 25.45 -44.13
CA SER A 337 7.27 26.04 -44.59
C SER A 337 7.92 25.10 -45.59
#